data_AF-A0A3M7QXB4-F1
#
_entry.id   AF-A0A3M7QXB4-F1
#
_cell.length_a   1.000
_cell.length_b   1.000
_cell.length_c   1.000
_cell.angle_alpha   90.00
_cell.angle_beta   90.00
_cell.angle_gamma   90.00
#
_symmetry.space_group_name_H-M   'P 1'
#
loop_
_entity.id
_entity.type
_entity.pdbx_description
1 polymer ?
#
loop_
_entity_poly.entity_id
_entity_poly.type
_entity_poly.pdbx_seq_one_letter_code
_entity_poly.pdbx_strand_id
1 'polypeptide(L)' 'MLIIQWNCNNLVSKLELFKNFLDTYDPDIVLLCELKVEELISKPRNNFSGGVAILINKKVEFFQDLTIGTWNS' A
#
# COMPACT_ATOMS: atom_id res chain seq x y z
N MET A 1 -15.31 -9.69 5.38
CA MET A 1 -14.40 -8.54 5.41
C MET A 1 -13.11 -8.95 6.09
N LEU A 2 -12.06 -9.18 5.30
CA LEU A 2 -10.71 -9.51 5.73
C LEU A 2 -9.77 -8.36 5.37
N ILE A 3 -9.14 -7.79 6.40
CA ILE A 3 -8.19 -6.69 6.26
C ILE A 3 -6.83 -7.20 6.72
N ILE A 4 -5.80 -7.00 5.90
CA ILE A 4 -4.45 -7.40 6.27
C ILE A 4 -3.50 -6.22 6.16
N GLN A 5 -2.66 -6.05 7.18
CA GLN A 5 -1.53 -5.14 7.14
C GLN A 5 -0.26 -5.94 6.86
N TRP A 6 0.57 -5.46 5.94
CA TRP A 6 1.86 -6.06 5.66
C TRP A 6 2.96 -4.99 5.49
N ASN A 7 4.00 -5.09 6.31
CA ASN A 7 5.28 -4.44 6.06
C ASN A 7 6.03 -5.18 4.93
N CYS A 8 6.04 -4.56 3.75
CA CYS A 8 6.68 -5.11 2.56
C CYS A 8 8.20 -5.19 2.73
N ASN A 9 8.82 -4.26 3.45
CA ASN A 9 10.27 -4.06 3.48
C ASN A 9 10.89 -4.31 2.09
N ASN A 10 10.57 -3.42 1.15
CA ASN A 10 10.77 -3.53 -0.30
C ASN A 10 9.76 -4.47 -1.00
N LEU A 11 8.69 -3.90 -1.55
CA LEU A 11 7.64 -4.65 -2.27
C LEU A 11 8.18 -5.32 -3.55
N VAL A 12 9.03 -4.63 -4.31
CA VAL A 12 9.59 -5.14 -5.57
C VAL A 12 10.31 -6.45 -5.34
N SER A 13 11.06 -6.56 -4.23
CA SER A 13 11.78 -7.79 -3.87
C SER A 13 10.88 -8.96 -3.46
N LYS A 14 9.58 -8.75 -3.24
CA LYS A 14 8.63 -9.75 -2.70
C LYS A 14 7.38 -9.90 -3.56
N LEU A 15 7.41 -9.51 -4.83
CA LEU A 15 6.22 -9.53 -5.70
C LEU A 15 5.59 -10.92 -5.83
N GLU A 16 6.37 -11.99 -5.93
CA GLU A 16 5.82 -13.35 -6.00
C GLU A 16 5.17 -13.78 -4.69
N LEU A 17 5.83 -13.53 -3.55
CA LEU A 17 5.25 -13.77 -2.23
C LEU A 17 3.97 -12.94 -2.04
N PHE A 18 3.96 -11.71 -2.55
CA PHE A 18 2.81 -10.83 -2.51
C PHE A 18 1.64 -11.37 -3.31
N LYS A 19 1.88 -11.85 -4.54
CA LYS A 19 0.85 -12.50 -5.36
C LYS A 19 0.29 -13.75 -4.70
N ASN A 20 1.17 -14.66 -4.24
CA ASN A 20 0.75 -15.89 -3.56
C ASN A 20 -0.10 -15.58 -2.32
N PHE A 21 0.29 -14.55 -1.56
CA PHE A 21 -0.46 -14.08 -0.41
C PHE A 21 -1.86 -13.58 -0.81
N LEU A 22 -1.98 -12.75 -1.86
CA LEU A 22 -3.27 -12.30 -2.36
C LEU A 22 -4.16 -13.47 -2.80
N ASP A 23 -3.59 -14.43 -3.55
CA ASP A 23 -4.33 -15.60 -4.06
C ASP A 23 -4.77 -16.55 -2.93
N THR A 24 -3.96 -16.67 -1.87
CA THR A 24 -4.25 -17.57 -0.74
C THR A 24 -5.34 -17.03 0.17
N TYR A 25 -5.32 -15.72 0.45
CA TYR A 25 -6.16 -15.14 1.48
C TYR A 25 -7.37 -14.37 0.92
N ASP A 26 -7.38 -14.02 -0.37
CA ASP A 26 -8.40 -13.16 -1.02
C ASP A 26 -8.86 -11.97 -0.14
N PRO A 27 -7.93 -11.13 0.38
CA PRO A 27 -8.28 -10.06 1.29
C PRO A 27 -9.19 -9.03 0.62
N ASP A 28 -10.08 -8.44 1.43
CA ASP A 28 -10.95 -7.34 1.02
C ASP A 28 -10.15 -6.03 0.95
N ILE A 29 -9.23 -5.81 1.90
CA ILE A 29 -8.35 -4.64 1.97
C ILE A 29 -6.94 -5.07 2.39
N VAL A 30 -5.91 -4.50 1.75
CA VAL A 30 -4.50 -4.68 2.14
C VAL A 30 -3.84 -3.34 2.40
N LEU A 31 -3.25 -3.18 3.58
CA LEU A 31 -2.47 -2.02 4.00
C LEU A 31 -0.98 -2.35 3.88
N LEU A 32 -0.28 -1.70 2.95
CA LEU A 32 1.14 -1.93 2.68
C LEU A 32 1.99 -0.81 3.28
N CYS A 33 3.10 -1.19 3.92
CA CYS A 33 4.11 -0.26 4.43
C CYS A 33 5.51 -0.64 3.94
N GLU A 34 6.46 0.31 3.96
CA GLU A 34 7.85 0.11 3.52
C GLU A 34 7.95 -0.41 2.08
N LEU A 35 7.19 0.22 1.18
CA LEU A 35 7.15 -0.15 -0.24
C LEU A 35 8.51 -0.03 -0.93
N LYS A 36 9.26 1.06 -0.64
CA LYS A 36 10.57 1.37 -1.23
C LYS A 36 10.58 1.36 -2.77
N VAL A 37 9.52 1.92 -3.40
CA VAL A 37 9.36 2.04 -4.86
C VAL A 37 9.62 3.50 -5.30
N GLU A 38 10.47 3.71 -6.30
CA GLU A 38 10.85 5.06 -6.78
C GLU A 38 9.78 5.73 -7.65
N GLU A 39 9.07 4.98 -8.49
CA GLU A 39 8.22 5.55 -9.56
C GLU A 39 6.90 6.19 -9.11
N LEU A 40 6.49 6.02 -7.85
CA LEU A 40 5.24 6.61 -7.34
C LEU A 40 5.42 8.01 -6.74
N ILE A 41 6.66 8.50 -6.62
CA ILE A 41 6.97 9.80 -6.01
C ILE A 41 7.88 10.57 -6.97
N SER A 42 7.35 11.62 -7.60
CA SER A 42 8.01 12.46 -8.61
C SER A 42 9.20 13.31 -8.11
N LYS A 43 9.84 12.93 -7.00
CA LYS A 43 11.04 13.57 -6.50
C LYS A 43 12.13 12.54 -6.27
N PRO A 44 13.37 12.78 -6.76
CA PRO A 44 14.51 11.92 -6.46
C PRO A 44 14.79 12.02 -4.96
N ARG A 45 14.26 11.08 -4.19
CA ARG A 45 14.71 10.87 -2.81
C ARG A 45 15.91 9.96 -2.89
N ASN A 46 17.08 10.47 -2.52
CA ASN A 46 18.34 9.72 -2.47
C ASN A 46 18.33 8.48 -1.54
N ASN A 47 17.20 8.16 -0.89
CA ASN A 47 17.06 7.06 0.05
C ASN A 47 15.75 6.29 -0.21
N PHE A 48 15.86 5.01 -0.59
CA PHE A 48 14.80 3.99 -0.67
C PHE A 48 14.09 3.76 0.69
N SER A 49 13.43 4.78 1.23
CA SER A 49 12.91 4.78 2.60
C SER A 49 11.40 5.05 2.61
N GLY A 50 10.64 4.10 3.16
CA GLY A 50 9.20 4.23 3.38
C GLY A 50 8.30 3.93 2.17
N GLY A 51 7.16 4.62 2.13
CA GLY A 51 6.06 4.39 1.19
C GLY A 51 4.96 3.52 1.79
N VAL A 52 3.71 3.95 1.63
CA VAL A 52 2.51 3.22 2.06
C VAL A 52 1.51 3.15 0.90
N ALA A 53 0.71 2.09 0.85
CA ALA A 53 -0.39 1.96 -0.10
C ALA A 53 -1.56 1.22 0.55
N ILE A 54 -2.77 1.50 0.06
CA ILE A 54 -3.98 0.77 0.40
C ILE A 54 -4.48 0.14 -0.89
N LEU A 55 -4.61 -1.19 -0.91
CA LEU A 55 -5.25 -1.92 -1.98
C LEU A 55 -6.65 -2.32 -1.51
N ILE A 56 -7.66 -1.97 -2.31
CA ILE A 56 -9.06 -2.26 -2.02
C ILE A 56 -9.55 -3.21 -3.10
N ASN A 57 -10.06 -4.37 -2.70
CA ASN A 57 -10.63 -5.33 -3.62
C ASN A 57 -11.89 -4.72 -4.26
N LYS A 58 -12.11 -4.97 -5.56
CA LYS A 58 -13.22 -4.37 -6.33
C LYS A 58 -14.61 -4.68 -5.76
N LYS A 59 -14.75 -5.75 -5.00
CA LYS A 59 -16.00 -6.12 -4.29
C LYS A 59 -16.33 -5.19 -3.12
N VAL A 60 -15.37 -4.39 -2.66
CA VAL A 60 -15.54 -3.46 -1.54
C VAL A 60 -15.86 -2.07 -2.09
N GLU A 61 -17.06 -1.58 -1.80
CA GLU A 61 -17.39 -0.18 -2.00
C GLU A 61 -16.65 0.68 -0.97
N PHE A 62 -16.04 1.76 -1.44
CA PHE A 62 -15.37 2.73 -0.58
C PHE A 62 -15.60 4.15 -1.12
N PHE A 63 -15.51 5.13 -0.23
CA PHE A 63 -15.43 6.53 -0.59
C PHE A 63 -14.13 7.11 -0.05
N GLN A 64 -13.57 8.07 -0.78
CA GLN A 64 -12.41 8.83 -0.33
C GLN A 64 -12.84 10.28 -0.15
N ASP A 65 -12.79 10.76 1.08
CA ASP A 65 -12.93 12.18 1.37
C ASP A 65 -11.55 12.82 1.31
N LEU A 66 -11.34 13.66 0.31
CA LEU A 66 -10.10 14.42 0.10
C LEU A 66 -10.17 15.83 0.68
N THR A 67 -11.17 16.14 1.51
CA THR A 67 -11.17 17.40 2.26
C THR A 67 -9.97 17.43 3.20
N ILE A 68 -8.89 18.04 2.68
CA ILE A 68 -7.73 18.43 3.45
C ILE A 68 -8.22 19.45 4.48
N GLY A 69 -8.50 18.97 5.68
CA GLY A 69 -8.36 19.81 6.86
C GLY A 69 -6.92 20.27 6.87
N THR A 70 -6.68 21.57 6.89
CA THR A 70 -5.37 22.14 7.21
C THR A 70 -4.96 21.61 8.58
N TRP A 71 -4.24 20.48 8.60
CA TRP A 71 -3.50 20.04 9.78
C TRP A 71 -2.30 20.98 9.87
N ASN A 72 -2.55 22.16 10.44
CA ASN A 72 -1.49 23.04 10.91
C ASN A 72 -0.86 22.34 12.11
N SER A 73 0.23 21.61 11.86
CA SER A 73 1.21 21.23 12.88
C SER A 73 2.00 22.46 13.34
#